data_AF-A0A351EZ40-F1
#
_entry.id   AF-A0A351EZ40-F1
#
_cell.length_a   1.000
_cell.length_b   1.000
_cell.length_c   1.000
_cell.angle_alpha   90.00
_cell.angle_beta   90.00
_cell.angle_gamma   90.00
#
_symmetry.space_group_name_H-M   'P 1'
#
loop_
_entity.id
_entity.type
_entity.pdbx_description
1 polymer ?
#
loop_
_entity_poly.entity_id
_entity_poly.type
_entity_poly.pdbx_seq_one_letter_code
_entity_poly.pdbx_strand_id
1 'polypeptide(L)'
;MKKLIGYLIQGLLWTAPLAITGYIIYEVFEFVDNILQQVLTPVIGIHIPGLGLGIIVVMLMAVGFLGQTIIARPLKAFFNKILERIPLLKFMYSALNDLFSAFVGKEKR
;
A
#
# COMPACT_ATOMS: atom_id res chain seq x y z
N MET A 1 -21.10 31.67 -1.24
CA MET A 1 -21.17 30.47 -0.37
C MET A 1 -20.92 29.17 -1.13
N LYS A 2 -21.72 28.80 -2.15
CA LYS A 2 -21.53 27.54 -2.91
C LYS A 2 -20.12 27.37 -3.54
N LYS A 3 -19.51 28.45 -4.05
CA LYS A 3 -18.15 28.41 -4.61
C LYS A 3 -17.05 28.16 -3.55
N LEU A 4 -17.18 28.72 -2.35
CA LEU A 4 -16.23 28.52 -1.24
C LEU A 4 -16.24 27.07 -0.75
N ILE A 5 -17.43 26.48 -0.60
CA ILE A 5 -17.58 25.07 -0.25
C ILE A 5 -16.97 24.17 -1.33
N GLY A 6 -17.16 24.52 -2.62
CA GLY A 6 -16.52 23.81 -3.72
C GLY A 6 -14.99 23.76 -3.61
N TYR A 7 -14.34 24.89 -3.32
CA TYR A 7 -12.88 24.92 -3.13
C TYR A 7 -12.42 24.15 -1.88
N LEU A 8 -13.19 24.16 -0.80
CA LEU A 8 -12.89 23.38 0.41
C LEU A 8 -12.94 21.87 0.11
N ILE A 9 -14.00 21.40 -0.55
CA ILE A 9 -14.15 19.99 -0.93
C ILE A 9 -13.05 19.59 -1.89
N GLN A 10 -12.72 20.44 -2.86
CA GLN A 10 -11.67 20.15 -3.83
C GLN A 10 -10.30 20.08 -3.13
N GLY A 11 -9.99 21.02 -2.23
CA GLY A 11 -8.79 20.97 -1.40
C GLY A 11 -8.70 19.70 -0.56
N LEU A 12 -9.81 19.30 0.07
CA LEU A 12 -9.89 18.06 0.84
C LEU A 12 -9.67 16.82 -0.04
N LEU A 13 -10.23 16.78 -1.25
CA LEU A 13 -10.03 15.66 -2.17
C LEU A 13 -8.57 15.51 -2.60
N TRP A 14 -7.86 16.63 -2.80
CA TRP A 14 -6.44 16.62 -3.13
C TRP A 14 -5.55 16.23 -1.94
N THR A 15 -5.87 16.72 -0.74
CA THR A 15 -5.03 16.49 0.43
C THR A 15 -5.36 15.20 1.16
N ALA A 16 -6.58 14.67 1.07
CA ALA A 16 -7.00 13.47 1.77
C ALA A 16 -6.11 12.25 1.49
N PRO A 17 -5.75 11.92 0.24
CA PRO A 17 -4.88 10.76 -0.03
C PRO A 17 -3.50 10.92 0.60
N LEU A 18 -2.92 12.13 0.55
CA LEU A 18 -1.63 12.43 1.16
C LEU A 18 -1.69 12.39 2.68
N ALA A 19 -2.74 12.98 3.27
CA ALA A 19 -2.96 12.99 4.70
C ALA A 19 -3.18 11.57 5.24
N ILE A 20 -3.98 10.75 4.54
CA ILE A 20 -4.19 9.33 4.89
C ILE A 20 -2.86 8.58 4.84
N THR A 21 -2.09 8.76 3.77
CA THR A 21 -0.78 8.10 3.62
C THR A 21 0.17 8.51 4.75
N GLY A 22 0.27 9.81 5.02
CA GLY A 22 1.11 10.34 6.10
C GLY A 22 0.68 9.85 7.48
N TYR A 23 -0.63 9.79 7.74
CA TYR A 23 -1.19 9.27 8.98
C TYR A 23 -0.84 7.79 9.18
N ILE A 24 -1.01 6.96 8.14
CA ILE A 24 -0.64 5.53 8.20
C ILE A 24 0.86 5.37 8.50
N ILE A 25 1.72 6.15 7.83
CA ILE A 25 3.17 6.09 8.07
C ILE A 25 3.49 6.47 9.52
N TYR A 26 2.85 7.53 10.04
CA TYR A 26 3.02 7.98 11.41
C TYR A 26 2.58 6.92 12.43
N GLU A 27 1.39 6.32 12.26
CA GLU A 27 0.87 5.26 13.13
C GLU A 27 1.77 4.02 13.14
N VAL A 28 2.24 3.58 11.96
CA VAL A 28 3.17 2.45 11.88
C VAL A 28 4.51 2.80 12.53
N PHE A 29 4.99 4.03 12.35
CA PHE A 29 6.21 4.50 12.99
C PHE A 29 6.07 4.46 14.50
N GLU A 30 5.00 5.04 15.06
CA GLU A 30 4.77 5.07 16.50
C GLU A 30 4.60 3.66 17.08
N PHE A 31 3.86 2.78 16.39
CA PHE A 31 3.72 1.38 16.78
C PHE A 31 5.06 0.65 16.87
N VAL A 32 5.89 0.77 15.83
CA VAL A 32 7.20 0.13 15.76
C VAL A 32 8.16 0.74 16.79
N ASP A 33 8.21 2.05 16.90
CA ASP A 33 9.08 2.76 17.83
C ASP A 33 8.73 2.41 19.29
N ASN A 34 7.45 2.31 19.63
CA ASN A 34 7.00 1.85 20.95
C ASN A 34 7.46 0.42 21.26
N ILE A 35 7.33 -0.52 20.32
CA ILE A 35 7.82 -1.90 20.50
C ILE A 35 9.34 -1.91 20.69
N LEU A 36 10.06 -1.15 19.86
CA LEU A 36 11.51 -1.06 19.94
C LEU A 36 11.96 -0.46 21.27
N GLN A 37 11.35 0.62 21.73
CA GLN A 37 11.66 1.21 23.02
C GLN A 37 11.38 0.21 24.16
N GLN A 38 10.27 -0.53 24.13
CA GLN A 38 9.99 -1.55 25.16
C GLN A 38 11.05 -2.66 25.21
N VAL A 39 11.59 -3.07 24.06
CA VAL A 39 12.57 -4.16 23.97
C VAL A 39 14.00 -3.67 24.20
N LEU A 40 14.38 -2.51 23.67
CA LEU A 40 15.75 -2.00 23.66
C LEU A 40 16.08 -1.17 24.90
N THR A 41 15.13 -0.37 25.42
CA THR A 41 15.37 0.47 26.61
C THR A 41 15.87 -0.33 27.83
N PRO A 42 15.32 -1.51 28.17
CA PRO A 42 15.83 -2.29 29.29
C PRO A 42 17.18 -2.97 29.03
N VAL A 43 17.58 -3.15 27.76
CA VAL A 43 18.82 -3.84 27.37
C VAL A 43 19.99 -2.87 27.22
N ILE A 44 19.74 -1.70 26.63
CA ILE A 44 20.79 -0.76 26.21
C ILE A 44 20.78 0.51 27.07
N GLY A 45 19.69 0.79 27.79
CA GLY A 45 19.56 1.95 28.70
C GLY A 45 19.58 3.32 28.01
N ILE A 46 19.61 3.37 26.68
CA ILE A 46 19.74 4.60 25.89
C ILE A 46 18.59 4.68 24.89
N HIS A 47 17.89 5.82 24.89
CA HIS A 47 16.92 6.16 23.86
C HIS A 47 17.66 6.76 22.66
N ILE A 48 17.56 6.12 21.48
CA ILE A 48 18.15 6.62 20.24
C ILE A 48 17.05 7.27 19.39
N PRO A 49 16.96 8.61 19.38
CA PRO A 49 15.95 9.30 18.59
C PRO A 49 16.17 9.06 17.10
N GLY A 50 15.10 8.72 16.37
CA GLY A 50 15.14 8.48 14.92
C GLY A 50 15.48 7.05 14.50
N LEU A 51 15.75 6.12 15.44
CA LEU A 51 15.99 4.71 15.11
C LEU A 51 14.78 4.06 14.43
N GLY A 52 13.57 4.45 14.84
CA GLY A 52 12.31 3.99 14.24
C GLY A 52 12.20 4.28 12.74
N LEU A 53 12.85 5.33 12.21
CA LEU A 53 12.77 5.68 10.78
C LEU A 53 13.54 4.70 9.89
N GLY A 54 14.70 4.22 10.34
CA GLY A 54 15.42 3.18 9.60
C GLY A 54 14.66 1.86 9.62
N ILE A 55 14.08 1.52 10.78
CA ILE A 55 13.42 0.24 10.98
C ILE A 55 12.08 0.17 10.26
N ILE A 56 11.30 1.26 10.22
CA ILE A 56 10.05 1.29 9.44
C ILE A 56 10.32 1.07 7.95
N VAL A 57 11.39 1.63 7.39
CA VAL A 57 11.74 1.40 5.98
C VAL A 57 12.04 -0.07 5.72
N VAL A 58 12.86 -0.69 6.57
CA VAL A 58 13.18 -2.12 6.48
C VAL A 58 11.92 -2.98 6.65
N MET A 59 11.06 -2.64 7.61
CA MET A 59 9.83 -3.37 7.88
C MET A 59 8.84 -3.28 6.71
N LEU A 60 8.64 -2.08 6.15
CA LEU A 60 7.79 -1.87 4.97
C LEU A 60 8.32 -2.64 3.76
N MET A 61 9.65 -2.64 3.54
CA MET A 61 10.27 -3.47 2.50
C MET A 61 10.02 -4.96 2.72
N ALA A 62 10.17 -5.43 3.97
CA ALA A 62 9.92 -6.83 4.32
C ALA A 62 8.45 -7.21 4.11
N VAL A 63 7.50 -6.38 4.57
CA VAL A 63 6.06 -6.58 4.36
C VAL A 63 5.73 -6.58 2.87
N GLY A 64 6.31 -5.67 2.08
CA GLY A 64 6.14 -5.64 0.62
C GLY A 64 6.65 -6.93 -0.05
N PHE A 65 7.84 -7.38 0.34
CA PHE A 65 8.45 -8.61 -0.16
C PHE A 65 7.63 -9.86 0.20
N LEU A 66 7.22 -9.97 1.47
CA LEU A 66 6.36 -11.05 1.96
C LEU A 66 4.99 -11.01 1.30
N GLY A 67 4.41 -9.82 1.13
CA GLY A 67 3.15 -9.63 0.42
C GLY A 67 3.22 -10.12 -1.02
N GLN A 68 4.30 -9.83 -1.74
CA GLN A 68 4.50 -10.30 -3.11
C GLN A 68 4.71 -11.82 -3.20
N THR A 69 5.40 -12.41 -2.23
CA THR A 69 5.79 -13.83 -2.28
C THR A 69 4.73 -14.74 -1.67
N ILE A 70 4.23 -14.40 -0.50
CA ILE A 70 3.32 -15.23 0.31
C ILE A 70 1.86 -14.94 -0.01
N ILE A 71 1.47 -13.67 -0.21
CA ILE A 71 0.05 -13.30 -0.39
C ILE A 71 -0.32 -13.24 -1.88
N ALA A 72 0.48 -12.57 -2.71
CA ALA A 72 0.12 -12.31 -4.10
C ALA A 72 0.09 -13.59 -4.95
N ARG A 73 0.96 -14.58 -4.67
CA ARG A 73 0.98 -15.87 -5.40
C ARG A 73 -0.31 -16.68 -5.19
N PRO A 74 -0.74 -17.03 -3.96
CA PRO A 74 -1.99 -17.77 -3.76
C PRO A 74 -3.21 -16.95 -4.14
N LEU A 75 -3.21 -15.63 -3.93
CA LEU A 75 -4.32 -14.77 -4.35
C LEU A 75 -4.51 -14.81 -5.88
N LYS A 76 -3.42 -14.70 -6.65
CA LYS A 76 -3.46 -14.85 -8.12
C LYS A 76 -3.96 -16.24 -8.53
N ALA A 77 -3.48 -17.30 -7.88
CA ALA A 77 -3.92 -18.66 -8.17
C ALA A 77 -5.42 -18.85 -7.89
N PHE A 78 -5.92 -18.28 -6.79
CA PHE A 78 -7.33 -18.29 -6.44
C PHE A 78 -8.19 -17.55 -7.48
N PHE A 79 -7.78 -16.34 -7.87
CA PHE A 79 -8.47 -15.57 -8.91
C PHE A 79 -8.52 -16.31 -10.25
N ASN A 80 -7.39 -16.89 -10.69
CA ASN A 80 -7.35 -17.68 -11.93
C ASN A 80 -8.31 -18.87 -11.87
N LYS A 81 -8.38 -19.57 -10.73
CA LYS A 81 -9.31 -20.69 -10.54
C LYS A 81 -10.78 -20.28 -10.62
N ILE A 82 -11.12 -19.06 -10.16
CA ILE A 82 -12.48 -18.50 -10.31
C ILE A 82 -12.76 -18.15 -11.77
N LEU A 83 -11.83 -17.46 -12.44
CA LEU A 83 -11.93 -17.07 -13.84
C LEU A 83 -12.08 -18.27 -14.78
N GLU A 84 -11.41 -19.39 -14.49
CA GLU A 84 -11.54 -20.64 -15.24
C GLU A 84 -12.93 -21.26 -15.10
N ARG A 85 -13.59 -21.10 -13.95
CA ARG A 85 -14.94 -21.63 -13.71
C ARG A 85 -16.05 -20.78 -14.33
N ILE A 86 -15.77 -19.50 -14.61
CA ILE A 86 -16.77 -18.56 -15.13
C ILE A 86 -16.21 -17.91 -16.41
N PRO A 87 -16.41 -18.56 -17.58
CA PRO A 87 -15.82 -18.13 -18.85
C PRO A 87 -16.16 -16.69 -19.23
N LEU A 88 -17.37 -16.22 -18.89
CA LEU A 88 -17.82 -14.86 -19.18
C LEU A 88 -16.95 -13.80 -18.50
N LEU A 89 -16.58 -14.02 -17.23
CA LEU A 89 -15.70 -13.12 -16.48
C LEU A 89 -14.31 -13.05 -17.10
N LYS A 90 -13.81 -14.18 -17.62
CA LYS A 90 -12.52 -14.24 -18.32
C LYS A 90 -12.51 -13.41 -19.59
N PHE A 91 -13.58 -13.46 -20.40
CA PHE A 91 -13.71 -12.61 -21.58
C PHE A 91 -13.74 -11.12 -21.23
N MET A 92 -14.54 -10.73 -20.23
CA MET A 92 -14.62 -9.33 -19.78
C MET A 92 -13.28 -8.84 -19.25
N TYR A 93 -12.62 -9.64 -18.40
CA TYR A 93 -11.31 -9.31 -17.85
C TYR A 93 -10.26 -9.13 -18.95
N SER A 94 -10.22 -10.03 -19.94
CA SER A 94 -9.28 -9.94 -21.08
C SER A 94 -9.53 -8.68 -21.90
N ALA A 95 -10.79 -8.40 -22.27
CA ALA A 95 -11.14 -7.21 -23.04
C ALA A 95 -10.75 -5.91 -22.31
N LEU A 96 -10.98 -5.84 -21.00
CA LEU A 96 -10.54 -4.69 -20.19
C LEU A 96 -9.02 -4.56 -20.15
N ASN A 97 -8.30 -5.68 -20.02
CA ASN A 97 -6.85 -5.68 -19.98
C ASN A 97 -6.23 -5.29 -21.32
N ASP A 98 -6.84 -5.69 -22.44
CA ASP A 98 -6.46 -5.29 -23.79
C ASP A 98 -6.68 -3.78 -23.99
N LEU A 99 -7.81 -3.25 -23.54
CA LEU A 99 -8.08 -1.80 -23.55
C LEU A 99 -7.04 -1.05 -22.72
N PHE A 100 -6.84 -1.42 -21.46
CA PHE A 100 -5.87 -0.74 -20.59
C PHE A 100 -4.44 -0.86 -21.11
N SER A 101 -4.03 -2.00 -21.67
CA SER A 101 -2.69 -2.17 -22.23
C SER A 101 -2.48 -1.32 -23.50
N ALA A 102 -3.53 -1.10 -24.30
CA ALA A 102 -3.52 -0.18 -25.42
C ALA A 102 -3.40 1.29 -24.97
N PHE A 103 -3.98 1.65 -23.82
CA PHE A 103 -3.88 3.00 -23.24
C PHE A 103 -2.57 3.25 -22.46
N VAL A 104 -2.08 2.24 -21.73
CA VAL A 104 -0.86 2.31 -20.92
C VAL A 104 0.38 2.07 -21.77
N GLY A 105 0.24 1.58 -23.00
CA GLY A 105 1.34 1.42 -23.94
C GLY A 105 2.44 0.55 -23.37
N LYS A 106 2.20 -0.75 -23.19
CA LYS A 106 3.30 -1.67 -22.94
C LYS A 106 4.11 -1.83 -24.22
N GLU A 107 5.25 -1.14 -24.25
CA GLU A 107 6.34 -1.34 -25.19
C GLU A 107 6.67 -2.83 -25.29
N LYS A 108 6.64 -3.34 -26.53
CA LYS A 108 7.11 -4.67 -26.89
C LYS A 108 8.61 -4.75 -26.65
N ARG A 109 9.05 -5.47 -25.61
CA ARG A 109 10.05 -6.55 -25.63
C ARG A 109 10.51 -6.93 -24.22
#